data_AF-A0A8T8SAY3-F1
#
_entry.id   AF-A0A8T8SAY3-F1
#
_cell.length_a   1.000
_cell.length_b   1.000
_cell.length_c   1.000
_cell.angle_alpha   90.00
_cell.angle_beta   90.00
_cell.angle_gamma   90.00
#
_symmetry.space_group_name_H-M   'P 1'
#
loop_
_entity.id
_entity.type
_entity.pdbx_description
1 polymer ?
#
loop_
_entity_poly.entity_id
_entity_poly.type
_entity_poly.pdbx_seq_one_letter_code
_entity_poly.pdbx_strand_id
1 'polypeptide(L)'
;MAPSIITLRASGEPVLLVTGPHGLHEIPLPLGLYNQIQQAQMHSRPGGCSHVPSCGAVHSQAQAQHQAQAQAQARAQAQALEAQAQAQAQAQAQAQRAREAQVQQAREAQAQQAREAQAQQAREAQARQIQEAQIRQAREAQAQAQRELQAQAQAQAAQARAQAEAQRVREAQAQQAREDQARQAREAHAQQVRDAQARAQAEAEAQNQAQTRRELQALLQSMLQQLGPRPEQAGPAPSTSSNPGSVDVLLQQVLQQNKAYINSVHSNIVADVSIIQRLLLGEVSAHSATFTRFCPHLSARMNDRGAQMQTELQTVLGRIGNGLREVERGSQARLEGLLAGTRRVHEEASRQVNVDPAGWQRVQAALLAALNNGLAPQAPVPAPAPAAFPAPPNGIPMAPPPRYEDAVGAHQAHPAPPAPEAPAPAPPAERQAPPPPAPPAAPAVPQTLSSFPLIPP
;
A
#
# COMPACT_ATOMS: atom_id res chain seq x y z
N MET A 1 55.00 85.43 30.08
CA MET A 1 54.75 85.71 28.66
C MET A 1 56.10 85.65 27.96
N ALA A 2 56.32 84.69 27.07
CA ALA A 2 57.55 84.64 26.27
C ALA A 2 57.57 85.83 25.29
N PRO A 3 58.74 86.40 24.95
CA PRO A 3 58.81 87.51 24.01
C PRO A 3 58.35 87.06 22.62
N SER A 4 57.35 87.73 22.06
CA SER A 4 57.00 87.59 20.64
C SER A 4 58.11 88.20 19.80
N ILE A 5 58.75 87.40 18.96
CA ILE A 5 59.83 87.84 18.08
C ILE A 5 59.26 88.00 16.68
N ILE A 6 59.40 89.19 16.09
CA ILE A 6 59.09 89.44 14.68
C ILE A 6 60.34 89.06 13.88
N THR A 7 60.19 88.14 12.92
CA THR A 7 61.28 87.75 12.03
C THR A 7 60.84 87.84 10.57
N LEU A 8 61.81 88.00 9.68
CA LEU A 8 61.58 87.89 8.25
C LEU A 8 61.78 86.43 7.84
N ARG A 9 60.86 85.90 7.03
CA ARG A 9 61.04 84.62 6.35
C ARG A 9 62.15 84.77 5.29
N ALA A 10 62.75 83.67 4.85
CA ALA A 10 63.75 83.71 3.77
C ALA A 10 63.23 84.34 2.45
N SER A 11 61.91 84.41 2.27
CA SER A 11 61.22 85.11 1.17
C SER A 11 61.07 86.63 1.36
N GLY A 12 61.47 87.20 2.49
CA GLY A 12 61.33 88.62 2.80
C GLY A 12 59.98 89.04 3.40
N GLU A 13 59.06 88.09 3.65
CA GLU A 13 57.76 88.39 4.26
C GLU A 13 57.86 88.44 5.80
N PRO A 14 57.22 89.42 6.46
CA PRO A 14 57.23 89.54 7.91
C PRO A 14 56.25 88.55 8.56
N VAL A 15 56.74 87.78 9.53
CA VAL A 15 55.97 86.76 10.24
C VAL A 15 56.13 86.97 11.75
N LEU A 16 55.02 86.85 12.48
CA LEU A 16 55.03 86.85 13.94
C LEU A 16 55.16 85.41 14.43
N LEU A 17 56.21 85.11 15.18
CA LEU A 17 56.38 83.82 15.84
C LEU A 17 55.72 83.86 17.23
N VAL A 18 54.70 83.03 17.42
CA VAL A 18 54.02 82.87 18.71
C VAL A 18 54.21 81.45 19.20
N THR A 19 54.72 81.30 20.42
CA THR A 19 54.86 79.99 21.09
C THR A 19 53.53 79.61 21.75
N GLY A 20 52.90 78.55 21.25
CA GLY A 20 51.68 77.96 21.80
C GLY A 20 51.91 76.55 22.38
N PRO A 21 50.92 75.97 23.09
CA PRO A 21 51.04 74.65 23.73
C PRO A 21 51.24 73.48 22.75
N HIS A 22 51.11 73.71 21.44
CA HIS A 22 51.29 72.72 20.38
C HIS A 22 52.45 73.02 19.41
N GLY A 23 53.34 73.96 19.74
CA GLY A 23 54.51 74.31 18.93
C GLY A 23 54.59 75.78 18.53
N LEU A 24 55.57 76.10 17.68
CA LEU A 24 55.73 77.44 17.10
C LEU A 24 54.71 77.63 15.97
N HIS A 25 53.83 78.62 16.11
CA HIS A 25 52.90 79.02 15.05
C HIS A 25 53.41 80.28 14.36
N GLU A 26 53.54 80.21 13.03
CA GLU A 26 53.83 81.34 12.15
C GLU A 26 52.53 82.01 11.73
N ILE A 27 52.34 83.28 12.10
CA ILE A 27 51.19 84.08 11.66
C ILE A 27 51.70 85.12 10.63
N PRO A 28 51.30 85.01 9.35
CA PRO A 28 51.69 85.98 8.34
C PRO A 28 51.03 87.33 8.65
N LEU A 29 51.84 88.39 8.73
CA LEU A 29 51.35 89.74 8.99
C LEU A 29 51.08 90.46 7.66
N PRO A 30 49.92 91.11 7.48
CA PRO A 30 49.71 91.96 6.30
C PRO A 30 50.68 93.14 6.33
N LEU A 31 51.30 93.46 5.19
CA LEU A 31 52.36 94.48 5.01
C LEU A 31 52.03 95.85 5.63
N GLY A 32 50.75 96.19 5.77
CA GLY A 32 50.30 97.41 6.44
C GLY A 32 50.60 97.47 7.94
N LEU A 33 50.46 96.35 8.67
CA LEU A 33 50.75 96.27 10.11
C LEU A 33 52.25 96.30 10.39
N TYR A 34 53.07 95.71 9.51
CA TYR A 34 54.53 95.72 9.64
C TYR A 34 55.11 97.14 9.52
N ASN A 35 54.65 97.93 8.55
CA ASN A 35 55.05 99.33 8.39
C ASN A 35 54.61 100.19 9.58
N GLN A 36 53.44 99.93 10.14
CA GLN A 36 52.92 100.67 11.29
C GLN A 36 53.73 100.40 12.56
N ILE A 37 54.20 99.17 12.78
CA ILE A 37 55.06 98.80 13.91
C ILE A 37 56.48 99.37 13.74
N GLN A 38 57.04 99.37 12.52
CA GLN A 38 58.33 100.03 12.26
C GLN A 38 58.26 101.55 12.45
N GLN A 39 57.19 102.20 11.98
CA GLN A 39 57.01 103.64 12.17
C GLN A 39 56.88 103.99 13.66
N ALA A 40 56.20 103.17 14.47
CA ALA A 40 56.10 103.38 15.91
C ALA A 40 57.45 103.25 16.65
N GLN A 41 58.35 102.38 16.19
CA GLN A 41 59.68 102.20 16.80
C GLN A 41 60.67 103.32 16.44
N MET A 42 60.55 103.93 15.26
CA MET A 42 61.42 105.04 14.82
C MET A 42 61.11 106.37 15.53
N HIS A 43 59.91 106.55 16.10
CA HIS A 43 59.49 107.80 16.76
C HIS A 43 59.78 107.85 18.28
N SER A 44 60.40 106.81 18.85
CA SER A 44 60.71 106.74 20.29
C SER A 44 62.19 106.99 20.58
N ARG A 45 62.75 108.11 20.08
CA ARG A 45 64.11 108.55 20.41
C ARG A 45 64.05 109.94 21.08
N PRO A 46 64.28 110.06 22.40
CA PRO A 46 64.24 111.35 23.08
C PRO A 46 65.62 112.01 22.96
N GLY A 47 65.67 113.25 22.46
CA GLY A 47 66.90 114.04 22.49
C GLY A 47 66.79 115.38 21.78
N GLY A 48 66.85 116.45 22.56
CA GLY A 48 67.41 117.73 22.11
C GLY A 48 66.41 118.87 21.92
N CYS A 49 66.17 119.61 23.00
CA CYS A 49 65.49 120.90 23.05
C CYS A 49 66.22 122.01 22.28
N SER A 50 65.48 122.99 21.76
CA SER A 50 65.71 124.42 22.06
C SER A 50 64.67 125.36 21.40
N HIS A 51 63.98 126.16 22.23
CA HIS A 51 63.52 127.55 21.99
C HIS A 51 62.38 127.78 20.94
N VAL A 52 61.28 128.54 21.11
CA VAL A 52 60.77 129.62 22.01
C VAL A 52 59.20 129.59 21.94
N PRO A 53 58.39 130.46 22.61
CA PRO A 53 57.19 130.03 23.34
C PRO A 53 55.86 130.58 22.77
N SER A 54 54.76 130.28 23.47
CA SER A 54 53.47 131.00 23.41
C SER A 54 52.50 130.59 22.29
N CYS A 55 51.82 129.45 22.50
CA CYS A 55 50.44 129.08 22.05
C CYS A 55 50.12 127.57 22.20
N GLY A 56 50.99 126.75 22.85
CA GLY A 56 50.87 125.29 22.88
C GLY A 56 49.98 124.65 23.97
N ALA A 57 49.48 125.41 24.94
CA ALA A 57 48.70 124.85 26.05
C ALA A 57 47.29 124.40 25.62
N VAL A 58 46.64 125.13 24.71
CA VAL A 58 45.25 124.82 24.27
C VAL A 58 45.24 123.76 23.16
N HIS A 59 46.25 123.75 22.28
CA HIS A 59 46.38 122.74 21.22
C HIS A 59 46.81 121.36 21.76
N SER A 60 47.72 121.30 22.75
CA SER A 60 48.09 120.02 23.37
C SER A 60 46.95 119.39 24.18
N GLN A 61 46.11 120.22 24.84
CA GLN A 61 44.94 119.75 25.56
C GLN A 61 43.83 119.24 24.61
N ALA A 62 43.56 119.94 23.51
CA ALA A 62 42.60 119.49 22.50
C ALA A 62 43.06 118.20 21.79
N GLN A 63 44.36 118.08 21.48
CA GLN A 63 44.93 116.88 20.88
C GLN A 63 44.91 115.68 21.85
N ALA A 64 45.18 115.90 23.14
CA ALA A 64 45.05 114.86 24.17
C ALA A 64 43.59 114.41 24.36
N GLN A 65 42.62 115.33 24.31
CA GLN A 65 41.19 114.98 24.38
C GLN A 65 40.73 114.19 23.15
N HIS A 66 41.14 114.57 21.94
CA HIS A 66 40.84 113.80 20.73
C HIS A 66 41.47 112.41 20.75
N GLN A 67 42.71 112.27 21.21
CA GLN A 67 43.35 110.95 21.37
C GLN A 67 42.65 110.09 22.43
N ALA A 68 42.26 110.68 23.57
CA ALA A 68 41.51 109.96 24.60
C ALA A 68 40.13 109.50 24.11
N GLN A 69 39.41 110.34 23.35
CA GLN A 69 38.14 109.97 22.73
C GLN A 69 38.30 108.87 21.66
N ALA A 70 39.32 108.98 20.80
CA ALA A 70 39.60 107.96 19.79
C ALA A 70 39.97 106.61 20.44
N GLN A 71 40.77 106.63 21.52
CA GLN A 71 41.09 105.42 22.28
C GLN A 71 39.86 104.83 22.99
N ALA A 72 38.98 105.68 23.54
CA ALA A 72 37.73 105.21 24.15
C ALA A 72 36.79 104.57 23.12
N GLN A 73 36.65 105.17 21.92
CA GLN A 73 35.85 104.59 20.83
C GLN A 73 36.46 103.29 20.32
N ALA A 74 37.79 103.22 20.14
CA ALA A 74 38.48 102.00 19.74
C ALA A 74 38.29 100.87 20.76
N ARG A 75 38.36 101.17 22.07
CA ARG A 75 38.09 100.21 23.14
C ARG A 75 36.62 99.76 23.15
N ALA A 76 35.68 100.67 22.96
CA ALA A 76 34.26 100.34 22.88
C ALA A 76 33.94 99.45 21.67
N GLN A 77 34.54 99.72 20.50
CA GLN A 77 34.40 98.87 19.31
C GLN A 77 35.05 97.50 19.51
N ALA A 78 36.24 97.43 20.12
CA ALA A 78 36.90 96.17 20.45
C ALA A 78 36.04 95.33 21.42
N GLN A 79 35.49 95.94 22.47
CA GLN A 79 34.58 95.27 23.40
C GLN A 79 33.29 94.79 22.73
N ALA A 80 32.73 95.58 21.80
CA ALA A 80 31.54 95.19 21.06
C ALA A 80 31.81 93.99 20.12
N LEU A 81 32.95 93.97 19.43
CA LEU A 81 33.37 92.86 18.60
C LEU A 81 33.67 91.59 19.42
N GLU A 82 34.31 91.73 20.58
CA GLU A 82 34.53 90.62 21.52
C GLU A 82 33.20 90.06 22.04
N ALA A 83 32.26 90.92 22.43
CA ALA A 83 30.93 90.50 22.87
C ALA A 83 30.15 89.79 21.74
N GLN A 84 30.24 90.28 20.50
CA GLN A 84 29.63 89.63 19.34
C GLN A 84 30.27 88.27 19.04
N ALA A 85 31.61 88.18 19.09
CA ALA A 85 32.33 86.93 18.90
C ALA A 85 31.99 85.90 19.99
N GLN A 86 31.87 86.33 21.25
CA GLN A 86 31.44 85.47 22.35
C GLN A 86 29.99 85.00 22.17
N ALA A 87 29.07 85.89 21.80
CA ALA A 87 27.68 85.53 21.54
C ALA A 87 27.55 84.54 20.37
N GLN A 88 28.33 84.74 19.30
CA GLN A 88 28.36 83.84 18.16
C GLN A 88 28.96 82.48 18.53
N ALA A 89 30.04 82.45 19.30
CA ALA A 89 30.66 81.21 19.77
C ALA A 89 29.70 80.41 20.69
N GLN A 90 28.99 81.09 21.60
CA GLN A 90 27.98 80.46 22.45
C GLN A 90 26.81 79.91 21.65
N ALA A 91 26.29 80.67 20.66
CA ALA A 91 25.21 80.21 19.79
C ALA A 91 25.62 78.98 18.96
N GLN A 92 26.85 78.97 18.42
CA GLN A 92 27.38 77.81 17.69
C GLN A 92 27.56 76.59 18.61
N ALA A 93 28.10 76.78 19.81
CA ALA A 93 28.26 75.69 20.78
C ALA A 93 26.91 75.09 21.21
N GLN A 94 25.88 75.92 21.43
CA GLN A 94 24.52 75.45 21.73
C GLN A 94 23.90 74.70 20.55
N ALA A 95 24.04 75.22 19.32
CA ALA A 95 23.53 74.58 18.12
C ALA A 95 24.22 73.22 17.86
N GLN A 96 25.52 73.12 18.09
CA GLN A 96 26.26 71.85 18.00
C GLN A 96 25.76 70.84 19.04
N ARG A 97 25.67 71.22 20.31
CA ARG A 97 25.15 70.36 21.38
C ARG A 97 23.72 69.87 21.11
N ALA A 98 22.85 70.75 20.60
CA ALA A 98 21.48 70.37 20.25
C ALA A 98 21.43 69.36 19.10
N ARG A 99 22.27 69.53 18.07
CA ARG A 99 22.38 68.57 16.96
C ARG A 99 22.94 67.22 17.42
N GLU A 100 23.98 67.22 18.24
CA GLU A 100 24.56 66.00 18.81
C GLU A 100 23.53 65.25 19.67
N ALA A 101 22.80 65.96 20.52
CA ALA A 101 21.73 65.36 21.34
C ALA A 101 20.62 64.74 20.48
N GLN A 102 20.19 65.41 19.41
CA GLN A 102 19.18 64.86 18.48
C GLN A 102 19.70 63.62 17.74
N VAL A 103 20.94 63.65 17.25
CA VAL A 103 21.55 62.49 16.56
C VAL A 103 21.68 61.31 17.53
N GLN A 104 22.08 61.56 18.78
CA GLN A 104 22.19 60.53 19.79
C GLN A 104 20.84 59.89 20.12
N GLN A 105 19.80 60.70 20.35
CA GLN A 105 18.44 60.20 20.58
C GLN A 105 17.90 59.41 19.39
N ALA A 106 18.13 59.87 18.15
CA ALA A 106 17.69 59.16 16.94
C ALA A 106 18.38 57.79 16.80
N ARG A 107 19.69 57.73 17.11
CA ARG A 107 20.46 56.47 17.10
C ARG A 107 19.98 55.50 18.17
N GLU A 108 19.70 55.99 19.38
CA GLU A 108 19.18 55.18 20.48
C GLU A 108 17.79 54.63 20.16
N ALA A 109 16.90 55.45 19.59
CA ALA A 109 15.57 55.02 19.15
C ALA A 109 15.66 53.96 18.04
N GLN A 110 16.51 54.15 17.02
CA GLN A 110 16.73 53.14 15.99
C GLN A 110 17.31 51.83 16.56
N ALA A 111 18.27 51.92 17.48
CA ALA A 111 18.86 50.74 18.11
C ALA A 111 17.84 49.97 18.95
N GLN A 112 16.95 50.67 19.66
CA GLN A 112 15.85 50.04 20.41
C GLN A 112 14.87 49.34 19.46
N GLN A 113 14.40 50.03 18.42
CA GLN A 113 13.48 49.44 17.42
C GLN A 113 14.09 48.20 16.75
N ALA A 114 15.37 48.25 16.38
CA ALA A 114 16.06 47.10 15.78
C ALA A 114 16.13 45.90 16.75
N ARG A 115 16.40 46.15 18.04
CA ARG A 115 16.43 45.09 19.06
C ARG A 115 15.05 44.49 19.30
N GLU A 116 14.01 45.31 19.34
CA GLU A 116 12.63 44.85 19.50
C GLU A 116 12.18 44.02 18.30
N ALA A 117 12.46 44.47 17.08
CA ALA A 117 12.15 43.73 15.86
C ALA A 117 12.88 42.37 15.82
N GLN A 118 14.16 42.33 16.18
CA GLN A 118 14.91 41.06 16.29
C GLN A 118 14.32 40.14 17.37
N ALA A 119 13.97 40.69 18.53
CA ALA A 119 13.36 39.91 19.60
C ALA A 119 11.99 39.35 19.22
N GLN A 120 11.16 40.11 18.49
CA GLN A 120 9.89 39.65 17.96
C GLN A 120 10.09 38.53 16.94
N GLN A 121 10.98 38.71 15.96
CA GLN A 121 11.28 37.68 14.97
C GLN A 121 11.80 36.38 15.60
N ALA A 122 12.67 36.48 16.62
CA ALA A 122 13.17 35.32 17.35
C ALA A 122 12.04 34.57 18.08
N ARG A 123 11.12 35.30 18.73
CA ARG A 123 9.96 34.72 19.42
C ARG A 123 9.01 34.04 18.43
N GLU A 124 8.74 34.66 17.29
CA GLU A 124 7.89 34.08 16.24
C GLU A 124 8.52 32.83 15.63
N ALA A 125 9.82 32.86 15.34
CA ALA A 125 10.54 31.69 14.82
C ALA A 125 10.50 30.53 15.82
N GLN A 126 10.72 30.81 17.11
CA GLN A 126 10.64 29.78 18.16
C GLN A 126 9.22 29.23 18.30
N ALA A 127 8.19 30.08 18.27
CA ALA A 127 6.80 29.66 18.34
C ALA A 127 6.42 28.75 17.15
N ARG A 128 6.86 29.10 15.92
CA ARG A 128 6.66 28.26 14.73
C ARG A 128 7.35 26.92 14.86
N GLN A 129 8.60 26.87 15.33
CA GLN A 129 9.33 25.61 15.54
C GLN A 129 8.62 24.70 16.55
N ILE A 130 8.13 25.25 17.67
CA ILE A 130 7.37 24.48 18.66
C ILE A 130 6.08 23.94 18.04
N GLN A 131 5.34 24.77 17.31
CA GLN A 131 4.10 24.35 16.66
C GLN A 131 4.32 23.26 15.62
N GLU A 132 5.36 23.40 14.79
CA GLU A 132 5.73 22.37 13.81
C GLU A 132 6.14 21.06 14.46
N ALA A 133 6.92 21.11 15.56
CA ALA A 133 7.30 19.94 16.33
C ALA A 133 6.08 19.21 16.92
N GLN A 134 5.12 19.96 17.49
CA GLN A 134 3.87 19.40 18.00
C GLN A 134 3.03 18.75 16.90
N ILE A 135 2.91 19.40 15.73
CA ILE A 135 2.18 18.84 14.58
C ILE A 135 2.85 17.56 14.09
N ARG A 136 4.19 17.51 14.01
CA ARG A 136 4.93 16.30 13.61
C ARG A 136 4.70 15.17 14.60
N GLN A 137 4.86 15.42 15.91
CA GLN A 137 4.61 14.41 16.94
C GLN A 137 3.17 13.89 16.91
N ALA A 138 2.17 14.77 16.74
CA ALA A 138 0.77 14.36 16.65
C ALA A 138 0.51 13.48 15.42
N ARG A 139 1.11 13.82 14.25
CA ARG A 139 1.00 13.01 13.02
C ARG A 139 1.68 11.66 13.17
N GLU A 140 2.85 11.61 13.79
CA GLU A 140 3.57 10.35 14.04
C GLU A 140 2.80 9.45 14.99
N ALA A 141 2.27 9.99 16.10
CA ALA A 141 1.42 9.25 17.03
C ALA A 141 0.16 8.71 16.36
N GLN A 142 -0.51 9.52 15.53
CA GLN A 142 -1.69 9.08 14.77
C GLN A 142 -1.35 7.96 13.77
N ALA A 143 -0.22 8.08 13.07
CA ALA A 143 0.24 7.07 12.12
C ALA A 143 0.60 5.74 12.83
N GLN A 144 1.24 5.81 14.00
CA GLN A 144 1.54 4.63 14.82
C GLN A 144 0.24 3.95 15.30
N ALA A 145 -0.70 4.71 15.87
CA ALA A 145 -1.98 4.17 16.32
C ALA A 145 -2.77 3.51 15.17
N GLN A 146 -2.77 4.08 13.96
CA GLN A 146 -3.40 3.45 12.80
C GLN A 146 -2.73 2.14 12.40
N ARG A 147 -1.39 2.08 12.41
CA ARG A 147 -0.65 0.84 12.09
C ARG A 147 -0.94 -0.25 13.12
N GLU A 148 -0.99 0.07 14.40
CA GLU A 148 -1.32 -0.88 15.46
C GLU A 148 -2.75 -1.42 15.31
N LEU A 149 -3.71 -0.54 15.03
CA LEU A 149 -5.11 -0.94 14.86
C LEU A 149 -5.29 -1.81 13.60
N GLN A 150 -4.57 -1.50 12.52
CA GLN A 150 -4.56 -2.32 11.31
C GLN A 150 -3.91 -3.69 11.56
N ALA A 151 -2.80 -3.75 12.30
CA ALA A 151 -2.14 -5.00 12.67
C ALA A 151 -3.03 -5.88 13.56
N GLN A 152 -3.70 -5.30 14.56
CA GLN A 152 -4.68 -6.02 15.38
C GLN A 152 -5.84 -6.57 14.54
N ALA A 153 -6.40 -5.75 13.65
CA ALA A 153 -7.49 -6.18 12.78
C ALA A 153 -7.07 -7.35 11.86
N GLN A 154 -5.85 -7.30 11.30
CA GLN A 154 -5.31 -8.40 10.49
C GLN A 154 -5.09 -9.68 11.31
N ALA A 155 -4.55 -9.56 12.53
CA ALA A 155 -4.35 -10.69 13.42
C ALA A 155 -5.68 -11.36 13.82
N GLN A 156 -6.69 -10.56 14.17
CA GLN A 156 -8.04 -11.07 14.48
C GLN A 156 -8.68 -11.74 13.26
N ALA A 157 -8.56 -11.16 12.07
CA ALA A 157 -9.08 -11.77 10.84
C ALA A 157 -8.39 -13.10 10.51
N ALA A 158 -7.07 -13.19 10.70
CA ALA A 158 -6.32 -14.43 10.52
C ALA A 158 -6.76 -15.50 11.53
N GLN A 159 -6.94 -15.14 12.80
CA GLN A 159 -7.42 -16.06 13.83
C GLN A 159 -8.84 -16.56 13.54
N ALA A 160 -9.74 -15.69 13.10
CA ALA A 160 -11.10 -16.06 12.73
C ALA A 160 -11.13 -17.04 11.53
N ARG A 161 -10.27 -16.82 10.53
CA ARG A 161 -10.13 -17.74 9.39
C ARG A 161 -9.63 -19.12 9.83
N ALA A 162 -8.58 -19.17 10.65
CA ALA A 162 -8.05 -20.42 11.18
C ALA A 162 -9.09 -21.19 12.01
N GLN A 163 -9.90 -20.49 12.81
CA GLN A 163 -10.99 -21.11 13.57
C GLN A 163 -12.09 -21.67 12.65
N ALA A 164 -12.50 -20.92 11.62
CA ALA A 164 -13.50 -21.37 10.66
C ALA A 164 -13.02 -22.59 9.86
N GLU A 165 -11.75 -22.61 9.44
CA GLU A 165 -11.14 -23.77 8.77
C GLU A 165 -11.11 -25.00 9.69
N ALA A 166 -10.69 -24.83 10.95
CA ALA A 166 -10.69 -25.91 11.92
C ALA A 166 -12.10 -26.47 12.20
N GLN A 167 -13.12 -25.62 12.24
CA GLN A 167 -14.52 -26.04 12.37
C GLN A 167 -14.97 -26.84 11.15
N ARG A 168 -14.72 -26.35 9.93
CA ARG A 168 -15.08 -27.05 8.69
C ARG A 168 -14.42 -28.43 8.60
N VAL A 169 -13.15 -28.55 8.99
CA VAL A 169 -12.46 -29.85 9.00
C VAL A 169 -13.11 -30.81 9.99
N ARG A 170 -13.44 -30.34 11.20
CA ARG A 170 -14.14 -31.18 12.19
C ARG A 170 -15.53 -31.62 11.73
N GLU A 171 -16.28 -30.71 11.11
CA GLU A 171 -17.61 -31.03 10.57
C GLU A 171 -17.54 -32.04 9.43
N ALA A 172 -16.59 -31.87 8.50
CA ALA A 172 -16.36 -32.81 7.41
C ALA A 172 -15.98 -34.20 7.93
N GLN A 173 -15.06 -34.28 8.91
CA GLN A 173 -14.69 -35.55 9.53
C GLN A 173 -15.87 -36.21 10.25
N ALA A 174 -16.70 -35.43 10.95
CA ALA A 174 -17.90 -35.94 11.62
C ALA A 174 -18.95 -36.44 10.62
N GLN A 175 -19.13 -35.77 9.48
CA GLN A 175 -20.01 -36.23 8.41
C GLN A 175 -19.51 -37.53 7.80
N GLN A 176 -18.22 -37.59 7.44
CA GLN A 176 -17.62 -38.80 6.88
C GLN A 176 -17.76 -40.00 7.83
N ALA A 177 -17.50 -39.82 9.13
CA ALA A 177 -17.68 -40.88 10.12
C ALA A 177 -19.13 -41.38 10.21
N ARG A 178 -20.12 -40.48 10.09
CA ARG A 178 -21.55 -40.86 10.07
C ARG A 178 -21.93 -41.60 8.79
N GLU A 179 -21.40 -41.18 7.64
CA GLU A 179 -21.61 -41.84 6.36
C GLU A 179 -21.02 -43.25 6.35
N ASP A 180 -19.79 -43.41 6.86
CA ASP A 180 -19.13 -44.70 6.98
C ASP A 180 -19.89 -45.64 7.92
N GLN A 181 -20.36 -45.15 9.08
CA GLN A 181 -21.22 -45.93 9.98
C GLN A 181 -22.54 -46.34 9.30
N ALA A 182 -23.20 -45.42 8.60
CA ALA A 182 -24.44 -45.72 7.89
C ALA A 182 -24.23 -46.75 6.78
N ARG A 183 -23.10 -46.68 6.07
CA ARG A 183 -22.72 -47.64 5.04
C ARG A 183 -22.48 -49.02 5.63
N GLN A 184 -21.69 -49.12 6.70
CA GLN A 184 -21.44 -50.39 7.40
C GLN A 184 -22.75 -51.02 7.92
N ALA A 185 -23.65 -50.21 8.48
CA ALA A 185 -24.96 -50.71 8.93
C ALA A 185 -25.82 -51.25 7.77
N ARG A 186 -25.82 -50.57 6.62
CA ARG A 186 -26.53 -51.03 5.41
C ARG A 186 -25.92 -52.32 4.85
N GLU A 187 -24.59 -52.42 4.81
CA GLU A 187 -23.88 -53.62 4.34
C GLU A 187 -24.16 -54.81 5.28
N ALA A 188 -24.10 -54.62 6.59
CA ALA A 188 -24.44 -55.65 7.57
C ALA A 188 -25.90 -56.12 7.43
N HIS A 189 -26.85 -55.18 7.27
CA HIS A 189 -28.25 -55.52 7.06
C HIS A 189 -28.47 -56.28 5.74
N ALA A 190 -27.84 -55.84 4.65
CA ALA A 190 -27.91 -56.54 3.36
C ALA A 190 -27.35 -57.96 3.44
N GLN A 191 -26.25 -58.16 4.18
CA GLN A 191 -25.66 -59.48 4.41
C GLN A 191 -26.63 -60.39 5.18
N GLN A 192 -27.23 -59.88 6.27
CA GLN A 192 -28.24 -60.63 7.04
C GLN A 192 -29.44 -61.05 6.18
N VAL A 193 -29.93 -60.16 5.31
CA VAL A 193 -31.04 -60.47 4.39
C VAL A 193 -30.65 -61.56 3.38
N ARG A 194 -29.44 -61.50 2.81
CA ARG A 194 -28.95 -62.54 1.90
C ARG A 194 -28.80 -63.90 2.59
N ASP A 195 -28.23 -63.91 3.79
CA ASP A 195 -28.05 -65.14 4.57
C ASP A 195 -29.41 -65.75 4.96
N ALA A 196 -30.39 -64.92 5.33
CA ALA A 196 -31.76 -65.36 5.61
C ALA A 196 -32.45 -65.93 4.35
N GLN A 197 -32.30 -65.27 3.20
CA GLN A 197 -32.83 -65.79 1.92
C GLN A 197 -32.18 -67.12 1.52
N ALA A 198 -30.86 -67.24 1.64
CA ALA A 198 -30.14 -68.46 1.31
C ALA A 198 -30.59 -69.63 2.21
N ARG A 199 -30.79 -69.39 3.51
CA ARG A 199 -31.35 -70.39 4.43
C ARG A 199 -32.76 -70.79 4.05
N ALA A 200 -33.64 -69.82 3.77
CA ALA A 200 -35.01 -70.09 3.36
C ALA A 200 -35.09 -70.90 2.05
N GLN A 201 -34.21 -70.60 1.08
CA GLN A 201 -34.09 -71.37 -0.17
C GLN A 201 -33.60 -72.80 0.09
N ALA A 202 -32.56 -72.97 0.89
CA ALA A 202 -32.04 -74.30 1.25
C ALA A 202 -33.09 -75.15 2.00
N GLU A 203 -33.87 -74.54 2.90
CA GLU A 203 -34.98 -75.21 3.58
C GLU A 203 -36.11 -75.59 2.60
N ALA A 204 -36.48 -74.69 1.68
CA ALA A 204 -37.47 -74.98 0.65
C ALA A 204 -37.03 -76.10 -0.31
N GLU A 205 -35.76 -76.12 -0.71
CA GLU A 205 -35.17 -77.20 -1.51
C GLU A 205 -35.16 -78.53 -0.76
N ALA A 206 -34.77 -78.52 0.52
CA ALA A 206 -34.79 -79.73 1.35
C ALA A 206 -36.21 -80.28 1.53
N GLN A 207 -37.21 -79.40 1.71
CA GLN A 207 -38.63 -79.78 1.77
C GLN A 207 -39.11 -80.36 0.44
N ASN A 208 -38.80 -79.71 -0.68
CA ASN A 208 -39.12 -80.23 -2.01
C ASN A 208 -38.48 -81.59 -2.23
N GLN A 209 -37.18 -81.77 -1.95
CA GLN A 209 -36.51 -83.06 -2.06
C GLN A 209 -37.16 -84.13 -1.17
N ALA A 210 -37.53 -83.79 0.07
CA ALA A 210 -38.24 -84.71 0.95
C ALA A 210 -39.62 -85.09 0.40
N GLN A 211 -40.33 -84.14 -0.22
CA GLN A 211 -41.62 -84.35 -0.84
C GLN A 211 -41.51 -85.19 -2.12
N THR A 212 -40.58 -84.87 -3.03
CA THR A 212 -40.27 -85.69 -4.22
C THR A 212 -39.86 -87.09 -3.80
N ARG A 213 -39.07 -87.25 -2.73
CA ARG A 213 -38.68 -88.58 -2.22
C ARG A 213 -39.89 -89.36 -1.71
N ARG A 214 -40.84 -88.71 -1.02
CA ARG A 214 -42.11 -89.33 -0.60
C ARG A 214 -42.96 -89.72 -1.81
N GLU A 215 -43.07 -88.85 -2.82
CA GLU A 215 -43.78 -89.14 -4.06
C GLU A 215 -43.14 -90.31 -4.79
N LEU A 216 -41.82 -90.33 -4.97
CA LEU A 216 -41.08 -91.45 -5.57
C LEU A 216 -41.30 -92.73 -4.79
N GLN A 217 -41.30 -92.67 -3.46
CA GLN A 217 -41.56 -93.83 -2.61
C GLN A 217 -43.01 -94.33 -2.76
N ALA A 218 -43.99 -93.42 -2.85
CA ALA A 218 -45.38 -93.75 -3.14
C ALA A 218 -45.56 -94.31 -4.56
N LEU A 219 -44.83 -93.79 -5.55
CA LEU A 219 -44.82 -94.27 -6.93
C LEU A 219 -44.17 -95.66 -7.03
N LEU A 220 -43.11 -95.92 -6.25
CA LEU A 220 -42.48 -97.23 -6.14
C LEU A 220 -43.42 -98.24 -5.46
N GLN A 221 -44.17 -97.80 -4.45
CA GLN A 221 -45.20 -98.60 -3.77
C GLN A 221 -46.40 -98.89 -4.71
N SER A 222 -46.79 -97.91 -5.52
CA SER A 222 -47.79 -98.03 -6.59
C SER A 222 -47.31 -98.97 -7.70
N MET A 223 -46.06 -98.87 -8.16
CA MET A 223 -45.47 -99.80 -9.14
C MET A 223 -45.42 -101.23 -8.60
N LEU A 224 -45.05 -101.42 -7.33
CA LEU A 224 -45.08 -102.73 -6.67
C LEU A 224 -46.49 -103.32 -6.59
N GLN A 225 -47.54 -102.48 -6.54
CA GLN A 225 -48.94 -102.91 -6.60
C GLN A 225 -49.45 -103.14 -8.04
N GLN A 226 -48.86 -102.49 -9.04
CA GLN A 226 -49.26 -102.59 -10.46
C GLN A 226 -48.54 -103.71 -11.24
N LEU A 227 -47.53 -104.36 -10.66
CA LEU A 227 -46.85 -105.53 -11.24
C LEU A 227 -47.62 -106.85 -11.03
N GLY A 228 -48.87 -106.89 -11.54
CA GLY A 228 -49.44 -108.06 -12.21
C GLY A 228 -49.12 -108.00 -13.72
N PRO A 229 -49.23 -109.08 -14.51
CA PRO A 229 -48.37 -109.26 -15.68
C PRO A 229 -48.80 -108.52 -16.97
N ARG A 230 -47.85 -107.72 -17.53
CA ARG A 230 -47.53 -107.36 -18.95
C ARG A 230 -48.67 -106.81 -19.88
N PRO A 231 -48.37 -106.20 -21.06
CA PRO A 231 -47.09 -105.76 -21.66
C PRO A 231 -47.05 -104.33 -22.28
N GLU A 232 -45.84 -103.93 -22.67
CA GLU A 232 -45.42 -103.04 -23.78
C GLU A 232 -46.27 -101.84 -24.22
N GLN A 233 -45.67 -100.65 -24.19
CA GLN A 233 -45.61 -99.78 -25.38
C GLN A 233 -44.53 -98.69 -25.28
N ALA A 234 -43.81 -98.53 -26.38
CA ALA A 234 -42.68 -97.63 -26.60
C ALA A 234 -43.12 -96.17 -26.79
N GLY A 235 -42.26 -95.22 -26.39
CA GLY A 235 -42.40 -93.79 -26.73
C GLY A 235 -41.08 -93.02 -26.49
N PRO A 236 -40.72 -92.05 -27.37
CA PRO A 236 -39.33 -91.61 -27.56
C PRO A 236 -38.93 -90.38 -26.73
N ALA A 237 -37.62 -90.18 -26.63
CA ALA A 237 -36.93 -89.13 -25.87
C ALA A 237 -37.33 -87.69 -26.26
N PRO A 238 -37.41 -86.74 -25.30
CA PRO A 238 -37.65 -85.34 -25.60
C PRO A 238 -36.37 -84.69 -26.14
N SER A 239 -36.42 -84.30 -27.41
CA SER A 239 -35.43 -83.41 -28.02
C SER A 239 -35.47 -82.05 -27.31
N THR A 240 -34.41 -81.73 -26.57
CA THR A 240 -34.13 -80.37 -26.10
C THR A 240 -33.78 -79.49 -27.31
N SER A 241 -34.82 -78.90 -27.89
CA SER A 241 -34.71 -77.83 -28.87
C SER A 241 -34.15 -76.58 -28.16
N SER A 242 -32.84 -76.38 -28.31
CA SER A 242 -32.13 -75.16 -27.94
C SER A 242 -32.66 -74.03 -28.83
N ASN A 243 -33.72 -73.38 -28.38
CA ASN A 243 -34.41 -72.33 -29.13
C ASN A 243 -33.48 -71.11 -29.28
N PRO A 244 -33.08 -70.72 -30.50
CA PRO A 244 -32.21 -69.56 -30.74
C PRO A 244 -32.81 -68.23 -30.24
N GLY A 245 -34.12 -68.17 -29.97
CA GLY A 245 -34.78 -67.01 -29.36
C GLY A 245 -34.34 -66.70 -27.92
N SER A 246 -33.70 -67.62 -27.19
CA SER A 246 -33.26 -67.35 -25.81
C SER A 246 -32.10 -66.34 -25.75
N VAL A 247 -31.23 -66.32 -26.76
CA VAL A 247 -30.08 -65.42 -26.80
C VAL A 247 -30.51 -64.02 -27.22
N ASP A 248 -31.40 -63.91 -28.22
CA ASP A 248 -31.96 -62.61 -28.62
C ASP A 248 -32.75 -61.96 -27.48
N VAL A 249 -33.52 -62.72 -26.71
CA VAL A 249 -34.25 -62.20 -25.54
C VAL A 249 -33.29 -61.73 -24.43
N LEU A 250 -32.22 -62.49 -24.16
CA LEU A 250 -31.18 -62.07 -23.20
C LEU A 250 -30.44 -60.80 -23.67
N LEU A 251 -30.10 -60.71 -24.96
CA LEU A 251 -29.48 -59.52 -25.53
C LEU A 251 -30.42 -58.33 -25.40
N GLN A 252 -31.68 -58.46 -25.81
CA GLN A 252 -32.71 -57.43 -25.69
C GLN A 252 -32.88 -56.95 -24.24
N GLN A 253 -32.86 -57.88 -23.28
CA GLN A 253 -32.97 -57.58 -21.85
C GLN A 253 -31.78 -56.77 -21.33
N VAL A 254 -30.55 -57.18 -21.66
CA VAL A 254 -29.32 -56.47 -21.27
C VAL A 254 -29.31 -55.05 -21.88
N LEU A 255 -29.80 -54.90 -23.10
CA LEU A 255 -29.92 -53.59 -23.74
C LEU A 255 -30.94 -52.69 -23.07
N GLN A 256 -32.07 -53.24 -22.68
CA GLN A 256 -33.09 -52.50 -21.96
C GLN A 256 -32.61 -52.06 -20.58
N GLN A 257 -31.84 -52.93 -19.90
CA GLN A 257 -31.22 -52.61 -18.61
C GLN A 257 -30.14 -51.54 -18.74
N ASN A 258 -29.26 -51.63 -19.74
CA ASN A 258 -28.25 -50.60 -20.01
C ASN A 258 -28.91 -49.26 -20.38
N LYS A 259 -29.98 -49.27 -21.18
CA LYS A 259 -30.76 -48.06 -21.51
C LYS A 259 -31.37 -47.43 -20.26
N ALA A 260 -31.97 -48.23 -19.38
CA ALA A 260 -32.53 -47.75 -18.12
C ALA A 260 -31.44 -47.17 -17.18
N TYR A 261 -30.28 -47.81 -17.11
CA TYR A 261 -29.14 -47.34 -16.33
C TYR A 261 -28.61 -45.99 -16.84
N ILE A 262 -28.38 -45.86 -18.15
CA ILE A 262 -27.90 -44.61 -18.76
C ILE A 262 -28.91 -43.48 -18.53
N ASN A 263 -30.21 -43.75 -18.70
CA ASN A 263 -31.27 -42.77 -18.44
C ASN A 263 -31.30 -42.32 -16.97
N SER A 264 -31.08 -43.26 -16.03
CA SER A 264 -31.00 -42.95 -14.59
C SER A 264 -29.79 -42.07 -14.27
N VAL A 265 -28.60 -42.41 -14.78
CA VAL A 265 -27.39 -41.60 -14.61
C VAL A 265 -27.56 -40.21 -15.21
N HIS A 266 -28.16 -40.11 -16.41
CA HIS A 266 -28.44 -38.83 -17.04
C HIS A 266 -29.39 -37.97 -16.20
N SER A 267 -30.49 -38.55 -15.69
CA SER A 267 -31.44 -37.85 -14.83
C SER A 267 -30.78 -37.31 -13.55
N ASN A 268 -29.87 -38.08 -12.95
CA ASN A 268 -29.14 -37.66 -11.76
C ASN A 268 -28.20 -36.48 -12.07
N ILE A 269 -27.44 -36.56 -13.16
CA ILE A 269 -26.55 -35.47 -13.58
C ILE A 269 -27.35 -34.19 -13.85
N VAL A 270 -28.49 -34.29 -14.54
CA VAL A 270 -29.36 -33.14 -14.80
C VAL A 270 -29.91 -32.55 -13.50
N ALA A 271 -30.29 -33.39 -12.54
CA ALA A 271 -30.74 -32.94 -11.22
C ALA A 271 -29.62 -32.20 -10.47
N ASP A 272 -28.40 -32.76 -10.44
CA ASP A 272 -27.24 -32.17 -9.77
C ASP A 272 -26.86 -30.81 -10.37
N VAL A 273 -26.82 -30.71 -11.70
CA VAL A 273 -26.56 -29.45 -12.41
C VAL A 273 -27.63 -28.41 -12.05
N SER A 274 -28.90 -28.82 -11.95
CA SER A 274 -30.01 -27.93 -11.56
C SER A 274 -29.94 -27.47 -10.10
N ILE A 275 -29.38 -28.30 -9.21
CA ILE A 275 -29.13 -27.93 -7.81
C ILE A 275 -27.98 -26.92 -7.73
N ILE A 276 -26.85 -27.21 -8.37
CA ILE A 276 -25.68 -26.32 -8.41
C ILE A 276 -26.08 -24.95 -8.98
N GLN A 277 -26.87 -24.95 -10.06
CA GLN A 277 -27.40 -23.72 -10.64
C GLN A 277 -28.20 -22.89 -9.62
N ARG A 278 -29.12 -23.50 -8.88
CA ARG A 278 -29.92 -22.79 -7.86
C ARG A 278 -29.07 -22.24 -6.72
N LEU A 279 -28.06 -22.98 -6.28
CA LEU A 279 -27.14 -22.53 -5.23
C LEU A 279 -26.34 -21.30 -5.67
N LEU A 280 -25.74 -21.34 -6.87
CA LEU A 280 -24.97 -20.23 -7.42
C LEU A 280 -25.83 -18.97 -7.61
N LEU A 281 -27.03 -19.13 -8.20
CA LEU A 281 -27.97 -18.01 -8.35
C LEU A 281 -28.43 -17.45 -7.00
N GLY A 282 -28.65 -18.31 -6.00
CA GLY A 282 -28.99 -17.92 -4.64
C GLY A 282 -27.89 -17.10 -3.96
N GLU A 283 -26.64 -17.55 -4.04
CA GLU A 283 -25.50 -16.83 -3.45
C GLU A 283 -25.25 -15.48 -4.12
N VAL A 284 -25.33 -15.41 -5.45
CA VAL A 284 -25.19 -14.16 -6.20
C VAL A 284 -26.30 -13.18 -5.82
N SER A 285 -27.54 -13.67 -5.68
CA SER A 285 -28.68 -12.85 -5.25
C SER A 285 -28.50 -12.35 -3.82
N ALA A 286 -28.05 -13.20 -2.90
CA ALA A 286 -27.80 -12.84 -1.50
C ALA A 286 -26.66 -11.80 -1.36
N HIS A 287 -25.58 -11.96 -2.12
CA HIS A 287 -24.49 -10.98 -2.17
C HIS A 287 -24.97 -9.63 -2.74
N SER A 288 -25.76 -9.66 -3.82
CA SER A 288 -26.35 -8.45 -4.40
C SER A 288 -27.25 -7.71 -3.41
N ALA A 289 -28.11 -8.44 -2.68
CA ALA A 289 -29.00 -7.86 -1.68
C ALA A 289 -28.22 -7.26 -0.50
N THR A 290 -27.22 -7.98 0.00
CA THR A 290 -26.35 -7.51 1.10
C THR A 290 -25.60 -6.26 0.70
N PHE A 291 -25.00 -6.24 -0.49
CA PHE A 291 -24.26 -5.08 -0.98
C PHE A 291 -25.16 -3.87 -1.20
N THR A 292 -26.34 -4.05 -1.79
CA THR A 292 -27.33 -2.97 -1.99
C THR A 292 -27.72 -2.30 -0.66
N ARG A 293 -27.75 -3.08 0.43
CA ARG A 293 -28.03 -2.55 1.78
C ARG A 293 -26.90 -1.69 2.34
N PHE A 294 -25.64 -1.98 2.03
CA PHE A 294 -24.49 -1.24 2.55
C PHE A 294 -24.07 -0.04 1.68
N CYS A 295 -24.30 -0.11 0.36
CA CYS A 295 -23.81 0.90 -0.59
C CYS A 295 -24.91 1.36 -1.57
N PRO A 296 -25.95 2.09 -1.12
CA PRO A 296 -27.12 2.42 -1.95
C PRO A 296 -26.80 3.35 -3.13
N HIS A 297 -25.79 4.21 -3.01
CA HIS A 297 -25.39 5.17 -4.06
C HIS A 297 -24.64 4.52 -5.25
N LEU A 298 -24.12 3.29 -5.08
CA LEU A 298 -23.53 2.49 -6.17
C LEU A 298 -24.53 1.50 -6.79
N SER A 299 -25.76 1.46 -6.27
CA SER A 299 -26.77 0.45 -6.60
C SER A 299 -27.15 0.44 -8.07
N ALA A 300 -27.35 1.59 -8.73
CA ALA A 300 -27.84 1.63 -10.11
C ALA A 300 -26.85 0.98 -11.11
N ARG A 301 -25.59 1.44 -11.09
CA ARG A 301 -24.55 0.92 -11.99
C ARG A 301 -24.21 -0.54 -11.74
N MET A 302 -24.33 -0.99 -10.49
CA MET A 302 -24.10 -2.40 -10.16
C MET A 302 -25.32 -3.28 -10.37
N ASN A 303 -26.54 -2.76 -10.31
CA ASN A 303 -27.74 -3.48 -10.74
C ASN A 303 -27.67 -3.78 -12.23
N ASP A 304 -27.23 -2.81 -13.05
CA ASP A 304 -26.98 -3.05 -14.47
C ASP A 304 -25.91 -4.13 -14.68
N ARG A 305 -24.81 -4.08 -13.90
CA ARG A 305 -23.75 -5.09 -13.96
C ARG A 305 -24.20 -6.46 -13.45
N GLY A 306 -25.04 -6.50 -12.43
CA GLY A 306 -25.63 -7.71 -11.86
C GLY A 306 -26.60 -8.36 -12.84
N ALA A 307 -27.44 -7.56 -13.50
CA ALA A 307 -28.31 -8.02 -14.58
C ALA A 307 -27.49 -8.57 -15.75
N GLN A 308 -26.43 -7.87 -16.18
CA GLN A 308 -25.50 -8.37 -17.20
C GLN A 308 -24.87 -9.71 -16.80
N MET A 309 -24.34 -9.80 -15.57
CA MET A 309 -23.72 -11.03 -15.09
C MET A 309 -24.72 -12.18 -15.02
N GLN A 310 -25.98 -11.91 -14.64
CA GLN A 310 -27.05 -12.90 -14.66
C GLN A 310 -27.36 -13.39 -16.08
N THR A 311 -27.39 -12.49 -17.07
CA THR A 311 -27.57 -12.85 -18.48
C THR A 311 -26.38 -13.66 -19.02
N GLU A 312 -25.14 -13.28 -18.67
CA GLU A 312 -23.94 -14.02 -19.05
C GLU A 312 -23.95 -15.43 -18.44
N LEU A 313 -24.30 -15.55 -17.16
CA LEU A 313 -24.42 -16.83 -16.46
C LEU A 313 -25.48 -17.72 -17.11
N GLN A 314 -26.66 -17.18 -17.42
CA GLN A 314 -27.71 -17.93 -18.12
C GLN A 314 -27.26 -18.38 -19.52
N THR A 315 -26.48 -17.56 -20.22
CA THR A 315 -25.94 -17.88 -21.54
C THR A 315 -24.91 -19.01 -21.46
N VAL A 316 -24.02 -18.98 -20.47
CA VAL A 316 -23.03 -20.04 -20.23
C VAL A 316 -23.73 -21.34 -19.86
N LEU A 317 -24.72 -21.29 -18.97
CA LEU A 317 -25.52 -22.46 -18.59
C LEU A 317 -26.29 -23.03 -19.78
N GLY A 318 -26.87 -22.18 -20.64
CA GLY A 318 -27.51 -22.60 -21.87
C GLY A 318 -26.55 -23.33 -22.82
N ARG A 319 -25.31 -22.83 -22.95
CA ARG A 319 -24.25 -23.51 -23.72
C ARG A 319 -23.86 -24.85 -23.13
N ILE A 320 -23.70 -24.95 -21.81
CA ILE A 320 -23.42 -26.21 -21.12
C ILE A 320 -24.56 -27.21 -21.35
N GLY A 321 -25.82 -26.78 -21.19
CA GLY A 321 -26.99 -27.64 -21.43
C GLY A 321 -27.08 -28.14 -22.88
N ASN A 322 -26.76 -27.29 -23.86
CA ASN A 322 -26.67 -27.71 -25.27
C ASN A 322 -25.53 -28.71 -25.49
N GLY A 323 -24.36 -28.48 -24.90
CA GLY A 323 -23.21 -29.40 -24.98
C GLY A 323 -23.54 -30.77 -24.39
N LEU A 324 -24.21 -30.82 -23.24
CA LEU A 324 -24.66 -32.07 -22.62
C LEU A 324 -25.64 -32.84 -23.50
N ARG A 325 -26.61 -32.16 -24.12
CA ARG A 325 -27.55 -32.79 -25.07
C ARG A 325 -26.84 -33.34 -26.32
N GLU A 326 -25.80 -32.66 -26.78
CA GLU A 326 -25.00 -33.12 -27.92
C GLU A 326 -24.19 -34.37 -27.56
N VAL A 327 -23.56 -34.38 -26.38
CA VAL A 327 -22.86 -35.55 -25.84
C VAL A 327 -23.81 -36.73 -25.67
N GLU A 328 -25.02 -36.48 -25.15
CA GLU A 328 -26.07 -37.48 -25.03
C GLU A 328 -26.45 -38.07 -26.39
N ARG A 329 -26.80 -37.23 -27.38
CA ARG A 329 -27.11 -37.69 -28.74
C ARG A 329 -25.94 -38.46 -29.37
N GLY A 330 -24.71 -37.98 -29.20
CA GLY A 330 -23.52 -38.68 -29.70
C GLY A 330 -23.28 -40.02 -29.01
N SER A 331 -23.56 -40.12 -27.71
CA SER A 331 -23.46 -41.38 -26.96
C SER A 331 -24.55 -42.39 -27.35
N GLN A 332 -25.79 -41.93 -27.56
CA GLN A 332 -26.90 -42.75 -28.05
C GLN A 332 -26.60 -43.27 -29.46
N ALA A 333 -26.15 -42.40 -30.37
CA ALA A 333 -25.77 -42.81 -31.72
C ALA A 333 -24.63 -43.84 -31.74
N ARG A 334 -23.61 -43.68 -30.87
CA ARG A 334 -22.53 -44.67 -30.72
C ARG A 334 -23.05 -46.00 -30.18
N LEU A 335 -23.94 -45.97 -29.19
CA LEU A 335 -24.56 -47.16 -28.65
C LEU A 335 -25.36 -47.89 -29.73
N GLU A 336 -26.25 -47.18 -30.44
CA GLU A 336 -27.02 -47.75 -31.56
C GLU A 336 -26.12 -48.32 -32.66
N GLY A 337 -25.01 -47.65 -32.97
CA GLY A 337 -24.00 -48.15 -33.90
C GLY A 337 -23.34 -49.45 -33.43
N LEU A 338 -22.96 -49.54 -32.15
CA LEU A 338 -22.43 -50.78 -31.55
C LEU A 338 -23.46 -51.91 -31.63
N LEU A 339 -24.73 -51.62 -31.32
CA LEU A 339 -25.80 -52.62 -31.37
C LEU A 339 -26.08 -53.12 -32.77
N ALA A 340 -26.13 -52.22 -33.75
CA ALA A 340 -26.25 -52.59 -35.15
C ALA A 340 -25.06 -53.45 -35.60
N GLY A 341 -23.86 -53.16 -35.11
CA GLY A 341 -22.66 -53.97 -35.33
C GLY A 341 -22.78 -55.37 -34.72
N THR A 342 -23.14 -55.46 -33.44
CA THR A 342 -23.31 -56.75 -32.74
C THR A 342 -24.40 -57.60 -33.39
N ARG A 343 -25.52 -57.01 -33.81
CA ARG A 343 -26.59 -57.73 -34.51
C ARG A 343 -26.09 -58.31 -35.83
N ARG A 344 -25.35 -57.54 -36.64
CA ARG A 344 -24.77 -58.04 -37.90
C ARG A 344 -23.79 -59.19 -37.66
N VAL A 345 -22.92 -59.07 -36.65
CA VAL A 345 -21.98 -60.16 -36.30
C VAL A 345 -22.74 -61.39 -35.84
N HIS A 346 -23.80 -61.23 -35.05
CA HIS A 346 -24.63 -62.35 -34.60
C HIS A 346 -25.39 -63.02 -35.75
N GLU A 347 -25.97 -62.26 -36.67
CA GLU A 347 -26.64 -62.78 -37.87
C GLU A 347 -25.66 -63.53 -38.77
N GLU A 348 -24.47 -62.97 -39.00
CA GLU A 348 -23.41 -63.60 -39.81
C GLU A 348 -22.89 -64.88 -39.15
N ALA A 349 -22.68 -64.85 -37.83
CA ALA A 349 -22.25 -66.03 -37.11
C ALA A 349 -23.34 -67.12 -37.05
N SER A 350 -24.61 -66.73 -36.93
CA SER A 350 -25.74 -67.67 -37.01
C SER A 350 -25.83 -68.32 -38.39
N ARG A 351 -25.52 -67.58 -39.47
CA ARG A 351 -25.38 -68.16 -40.81
C ARG A 351 -24.23 -69.17 -40.89
N GLN A 352 -23.08 -68.87 -40.29
CA GLN A 352 -21.89 -69.74 -40.32
C GLN A 352 -22.02 -70.99 -39.43
N VAL A 353 -22.70 -70.91 -38.28
CA VAL A 353 -22.94 -72.06 -37.39
C VAL A 353 -23.81 -73.13 -38.05
N ASN A 354 -24.71 -72.73 -38.95
CA ASN A 354 -25.50 -73.67 -39.75
C ASN A 354 -24.65 -74.45 -40.77
N VAL A 355 -23.39 -74.05 -40.98
CA VAL A 355 -22.43 -74.64 -41.93
C VAL A 355 -21.28 -75.37 -41.23
N ASP A 356 -20.84 -74.94 -40.04
CA ASP A 356 -19.76 -75.57 -39.25
C ASP A 356 -19.89 -75.33 -37.72
N PRO A 357 -20.18 -76.38 -36.90
CA PRO A 357 -20.33 -76.26 -35.44
C PRO A 357 -19.06 -75.83 -34.70
N ALA A 358 -17.86 -76.10 -35.24
CA ALA A 358 -16.59 -75.72 -34.62
C ALA A 358 -16.28 -74.22 -34.79
N GLY A 359 -17.00 -73.52 -35.67
CA GLY A 359 -16.89 -72.08 -35.87
C GLY A 359 -17.32 -71.25 -34.64
N TRP A 360 -18.17 -71.80 -33.77
CA TRP A 360 -18.82 -71.02 -32.72
C TRP A 360 -17.86 -70.48 -31.66
N GLN A 361 -16.82 -71.23 -31.28
CA GLN A 361 -15.82 -70.73 -30.34
C GLN A 361 -14.98 -69.57 -30.90
N ARG A 362 -14.74 -69.54 -32.22
CA ARG A 362 -14.02 -68.45 -32.88
C ARG A 362 -14.85 -67.17 -32.92
N VAL A 363 -16.15 -67.29 -33.16
CA VAL A 363 -17.08 -66.16 -33.07
C VAL A 363 -17.17 -65.64 -31.64
N GLN A 364 -17.29 -66.52 -30.65
CA GLN A 364 -17.37 -66.12 -29.24
C GLN A 364 -16.11 -65.35 -28.80
N ALA A 365 -14.93 -65.82 -29.19
CA ALA A 365 -13.66 -65.14 -28.95
C ALA A 365 -13.59 -63.77 -29.67
N ALA A 366 -14.07 -63.68 -30.92
CA ALA A 366 -14.11 -62.44 -31.69
C ALA A 366 -15.08 -61.41 -31.07
N LEU A 367 -16.23 -61.85 -30.56
CA LEU A 367 -17.21 -61.00 -29.89
C LEU A 367 -16.67 -60.43 -28.58
N LEU A 368 -16.00 -61.27 -27.78
CA LEU A 368 -15.29 -60.87 -26.55
C LEU A 368 -14.15 -59.89 -26.86
N ALA A 369 -13.39 -60.11 -27.93
CA ALA A 369 -12.33 -59.20 -28.37
C ALA A 369 -12.89 -57.86 -28.87
N ALA A 370 -14.01 -57.85 -29.59
CA ALA A 370 -14.66 -56.63 -30.07
C ALA A 370 -15.25 -55.80 -28.91
N LEU A 371 -15.86 -56.45 -27.92
CA LEU A 371 -16.37 -55.80 -26.71
C LEU A 371 -15.22 -55.21 -25.87
N ASN A 372 -14.11 -55.92 -25.74
CA ASN A 372 -12.93 -55.42 -25.01
C ASN A 372 -12.20 -54.29 -25.75
N ASN A 373 -12.09 -54.35 -27.08
CA ASN A 373 -11.43 -53.30 -27.88
C ASN A 373 -12.28 -52.03 -28.03
N GLY A 374 -13.60 -52.13 -27.95
CA GLY A 374 -14.51 -50.97 -27.98
C GLY A 374 -14.49 -50.10 -26.71
N LEU A 375 -13.87 -50.57 -25.63
CA LEU A 375 -13.74 -49.87 -24.35
C LEU A 375 -12.35 -49.22 -24.14
N ALA A 376 -11.41 -49.41 -25.06
CA ALA A 376 -10.12 -48.73 -24.99
C ALA A 376 -10.29 -47.24 -25.37
N PRO A 377 -9.78 -46.28 -24.57
CA PRO A 377 -9.79 -44.87 -24.95
C PRO A 377 -8.94 -44.72 -26.21
N GLN A 378 -9.61 -44.41 -27.33
CA GLN A 378 -8.91 -43.95 -28.54
C GLN A 378 -8.04 -42.75 -28.17
N ALA A 379 -6.81 -42.75 -28.68
CA ALA A 379 -5.83 -41.69 -28.46
C ALA A 379 -6.46 -40.30 -28.70
N PRO A 380 -6.05 -39.27 -27.93
CA PRO A 380 -6.64 -37.95 -28.02
C PRO A 380 -6.59 -37.45 -29.46
N VAL A 381 -7.75 -37.09 -29.99
CA VAL A 381 -7.89 -36.39 -31.27
C VAL A 381 -6.96 -35.18 -31.25
N PRO A 382 -6.09 -34.96 -32.26
CA PRO A 382 -5.22 -33.81 -32.28
C PRO A 382 -6.06 -32.53 -32.19
N ALA A 383 -5.77 -31.71 -31.19
CA ALA A 383 -6.45 -30.43 -30.98
C ALA A 383 -6.37 -29.58 -32.26
N PRO A 384 -7.44 -28.86 -32.64
CA PRO A 384 -7.37 -27.93 -33.75
C PRO A 384 -6.31 -26.86 -33.44
N ALA A 385 -5.41 -26.64 -34.40
CA ALA A 385 -4.33 -25.66 -34.29
C ALA A 385 -4.90 -24.28 -33.87
N PRO A 386 -4.30 -23.60 -32.88
CA PRO A 386 -4.74 -22.26 -32.51
C PRO A 386 -4.48 -21.30 -33.68
N ALA A 387 -5.52 -20.55 -34.05
CA ALA A 387 -5.42 -19.46 -35.00
C ALA A 387 -4.32 -18.48 -34.54
N ALA A 388 -3.38 -18.21 -35.44
CA ALA A 388 -2.30 -17.26 -35.24
C ALA A 388 -2.86 -15.86 -34.97
N PHE A 389 -2.69 -15.36 -33.75
CA PHE A 389 -2.74 -13.94 -33.46
C PHE A 389 -1.34 -13.33 -33.71
N PRO A 390 -1.25 -12.15 -34.35
CA PRO A 390 0.03 -11.49 -34.60
C PRO A 390 0.67 -11.01 -33.29
N ALA A 391 1.97 -11.25 -33.16
CA ALA A 391 2.79 -10.86 -32.02
C ALA A 391 2.93 -9.33 -31.90
N PRO A 392 2.94 -8.76 -30.67
CA PRO A 392 3.46 -7.42 -30.43
C PRO A 392 5.00 -7.42 -30.38
N PRO A 393 5.68 -6.37 -30.88
CA PRO A 393 7.13 -6.29 -30.81
C PRO A 393 7.60 -5.77 -29.44
N ASN A 394 8.84 -6.15 -29.13
CA ASN A 394 9.74 -5.64 -28.09
C ASN A 394 9.71 -6.37 -26.74
N GLY A 395 10.81 -7.07 -26.50
CA GLY A 395 11.11 -7.84 -25.32
C GLY A 395 11.71 -7.02 -24.20
N ILE A 396 11.53 -7.54 -22.99
CA ILE A 396 12.34 -7.26 -21.81
C ILE A 396 12.60 -8.64 -21.17
N PRO A 397 13.86 -9.03 -20.92
CA PRO A 397 14.18 -10.32 -20.32
C PRO A 397 13.83 -10.31 -18.83
N MET A 398 12.98 -11.25 -18.40
CA MET A 398 12.63 -11.45 -16.99
C MET A 398 13.47 -12.61 -16.42
N ALA A 399 14.18 -12.34 -15.33
CA ALA A 399 15.05 -13.29 -14.64
C ALA A 399 14.27 -14.45 -13.98
N PRO A 400 14.85 -15.65 -13.87
CA PRO A 400 14.17 -16.81 -13.27
C PRO A 400 14.05 -16.68 -11.73
N PRO A 401 12.98 -17.23 -11.11
CA PRO A 401 12.84 -17.24 -9.66
C PRO A 401 13.76 -18.29 -9.02
N PRO A 402 14.19 -18.09 -7.76
CA PRO A 402 15.04 -19.05 -7.06
C PRO A 402 14.25 -20.31 -6.66
N ARG A 403 14.95 -21.45 -6.76
CA ARG A 403 14.51 -22.76 -6.27
C ARG A 403 14.45 -22.76 -4.74
N TYR A 404 13.33 -23.23 -4.19
CA TYR A 404 13.17 -23.58 -2.78
C TYR A 404 13.30 -25.10 -2.66
N GLU A 405 14.50 -25.58 -2.34
CA GLU A 405 14.73 -26.88 -1.73
C GLU A 405 15.66 -26.66 -0.52
N ASP A 406 15.48 -27.48 0.52
CA ASP A 406 16.15 -27.48 1.83
C ASP A 406 15.54 -26.63 2.95
N ALA A 407 14.61 -27.25 3.70
CA ALA A 407 14.52 -27.11 5.16
C ALA A 407 13.58 -28.19 5.74
N VAL A 408 14.04 -29.44 5.77
CA VAL A 408 13.49 -30.49 6.65
C VAL A 408 14.39 -30.56 7.88
N GLY A 409 13.80 -30.36 9.07
CA GLY A 409 14.36 -30.88 10.32
C GLY A 409 14.65 -29.83 11.38
N ALA A 410 13.72 -29.66 12.34
CA ALA A 410 14.04 -29.59 13.77
C ALA A 410 12.73 -29.57 14.58
N HIS A 411 12.44 -30.70 15.24
CA HIS A 411 11.54 -30.75 16.38
C HIS A 411 12.14 -29.92 17.53
N GLN A 412 11.39 -28.94 18.06
CA GLN A 412 11.63 -28.41 19.40
C GLN A 412 10.32 -28.27 20.17
N ALA A 413 10.42 -28.68 21.43
CA ALA A 413 9.35 -28.90 22.38
C ALA A 413 8.61 -27.62 22.78
N HIS A 414 7.32 -27.78 23.07
CA HIS A 414 6.50 -26.80 23.78
C HIS A 414 7.02 -26.56 25.20
N PRO A 415 7.19 -25.29 25.64
CA PRO A 415 7.13 -24.97 27.05
C PRO A 415 5.68 -24.72 27.48
N ALA A 416 5.34 -25.23 28.67
CA ALA A 416 4.05 -25.05 29.34
C ALA A 416 3.76 -23.56 29.67
N PRO A 417 2.48 -23.16 29.76
CA PRO A 417 2.12 -21.79 30.13
C PRO A 417 2.40 -21.51 31.61
N PRO A 418 2.92 -20.32 31.98
CA PRO A 418 3.07 -19.94 33.38
C PRO A 418 1.73 -19.59 34.02
N ALA A 419 1.61 -19.93 35.31
CA ALA A 419 0.47 -19.62 36.18
C ALA A 419 0.34 -18.10 36.44
N PRO A 420 -0.86 -17.60 36.81
CA PRO A 420 -1.09 -16.18 37.02
C PRO A 420 -0.43 -15.67 38.32
N GLU A 421 0.51 -14.74 38.17
CA GLU A 421 1.15 -14.02 39.27
C GLU A 421 0.22 -12.93 39.84
N ALA A 422 0.20 -12.82 41.17
CA ALA A 422 -0.54 -11.83 41.94
C ALA A 422 0.03 -10.41 41.75
N PRO A 423 -0.76 -9.34 41.93
CA PRO A 423 -0.32 -7.97 41.70
C PRO A 423 0.64 -7.48 42.80
N ALA A 424 1.87 -7.12 42.40
CA ALA A 424 2.84 -6.44 43.24
C ALA A 424 2.56 -4.91 43.34
N PRO A 425 2.92 -4.25 44.45
CA PRO A 425 2.49 -2.89 44.77
C PRO A 425 3.29 -1.80 44.03
N ALA A 426 2.66 -0.64 43.87
CA ALA A 426 3.17 0.52 43.15
C ALA A 426 4.49 1.10 43.73
N PRO A 427 5.45 1.52 42.87
CA PRO A 427 6.65 2.22 43.31
C PRO A 427 6.41 3.73 43.57
N PRO A 428 7.20 4.38 44.45
CA PRO A 428 7.02 5.77 44.81
C PRO A 428 7.57 6.74 43.75
N ALA A 429 6.99 7.93 43.70
CA ALA A 429 7.32 9.00 42.76
C ALA A 429 8.77 9.49 42.90
N GLU A 430 9.59 9.22 41.89
CA GLU A 430 10.93 9.80 41.71
C GLU A 430 10.83 11.20 41.10
N ARG A 431 11.39 12.20 41.81
CA ARG A 431 11.56 13.57 41.33
C ARG A 431 12.63 13.60 40.24
N GLN A 432 12.25 13.86 38.99
CA GLN A 432 13.17 14.11 37.89
C GLN A 432 13.89 15.46 38.05
N ALA A 433 15.22 15.43 38.02
CA ALA A 433 16.07 16.61 37.88
C ALA A 433 16.05 17.13 36.42
N PRO A 434 16.17 18.45 36.18
CA PRO A 434 16.16 19.01 34.83
C PRO A 434 17.45 18.67 34.07
N PRO A 435 17.37 18.50 32.72
CA PRO A 435 18.52 18.15 31.89
C PRO A 435 19.48 19.34 31.68
N PRO A 436 20.78 19.09 31.42
CA PRO A 436 21.78 20.13 31.20
C PRO A 436 21.61 20.83 29.84
N PRO A 437 22.04 22.10 29.71
CA PRO A 437 21.91 22.87 28.47
C PRO A 437 22.86 22.38 27.36
N ALA A 438 22.35 22.37 26.13
CA ALA A 438 23.06 21.93 24.93
C ALA A 438 24.14 22.95 24.46
N PRO A 439 25.24 22.50 23.83
CA PRO A 439 26.31 23.38 23.35
C PRO A 439 25.92 24.17 22.09
N PRO A 440 26.53 25.35 21.84
CA PRO A 440 26.19 26.23 20.73
C PRO A 440 26.66 25.68 19.38
N ALA A 441 25.77 25.74 18.38
CA ALA A 441 26.02 25.32 17.01
C ALA A 441 26.94 26.30 16.24
N ALA A 442 27.84 25.73 15.44
CA ALA A 442 28.77 26.45 14.57
C ALA A 442 28.07 27.14 13.37
N PRO A 443 28.63 28.25 12.83
CA PRO A 443 28.01 29.01 11.76
C PRO A 443 28.15 28.32 10.39
N ALA A 444 27.05 28.30 9.64
CA ALA A 444 26.96 27.76 8.28
C ALA A 444 27.48 28.74 7.22
N VAL A 445 28.17 28.19 6.22
CA VAL A 445 28.75 28.87 5.05
C VAL A 445 27.65 29.12 3.99
N PRO A 446 27.59 30.30 3.34
CA PRO A 446 26.58 30.57 2.32
C PRO A 446 26.93 29.93 0.96
N GLN A 447 25.98 29.22 0.36
CA GLN A 447 26.06 28.76 -1.03
C GLN A 447 25.51 29.81 -2.00
N THR A 448 26.24 30.01 -3.08
CA THR A 448 25.98 30.93 -4.19
C THR A 448 24.85 30.44 -5.10
N LEU A 449 23.89 31.32 -5.39
CA LEU A 449 22.82 31.16 -6.37
C LEU A 449 23.35 31.40 -7.80
N SER A 450 23.15 30.43 -8.68
CA SER A 450 23.24 30.57 -10.14
C SER A 450 22.03 29.89 -10.77
N SER A 451 21.16 30.67 -11.43
CA SER A 451 20.47 30.30 -12.68
C SER A 451 19.51 31.41 -13.14
N PHE A 452 19.85 32.00 -14.29
CA PHE A 452 18.99 32.79 -15.18
C PHE A 452 18.44 31.87 -16.29
N PRO A 453 17.24 32.12 -16.84
CA PRO A 453 16.89 31.59 -18.15
C PRO A 453 16.86 32.69 -19.24
N LEU A 454 17.43 32.33 -20.39
CA LEU A 454 17.43 33.03 -21.68
C LEU A 454 16.04 32.97 -22.36
N ILE A 455 15.72 34.03 -23.10
CA ILE A 455 14.63 34.10 -24.10
C ILE A 455 15.27 33.92 -25.50
N PRO A 456 14.70 33.12 -26.42
CA PRO A 456 15.11 33.10 -27.84
C PRO A 456 14.00 33.67 -28.76
N PRO A 457 14.32 33.87 -30.06
CA PRO A 457 14.08 35.12 -30.81
C PRO A 457 12.67 35.36 -31.35
#